data_AF-A0A3D1P7D7-F1
#
_entry.id   AF-A0A3D1P7D7-F1
#
_cell.length_a   1.000
_cell.length_b   1.000
_cell.length_c   1.000
_cell.angle_alpha   90.00
_cell.angle_beta   90.00
_cell.angle_gamma   90.00
#
_symmetry.space_group_name_H-M   'P 1'
#
loop_
_entity.id
_entity.type
_entity.pdbx_description
1 polymer ?
#
loop_
_entity_poly.entity_id
_entity_poly.type
_entity_poly.pdbx_seq_one_letter_code
_entity_poly.pdbx_strand_id
1 'polypeptide(L)'
;FAGHSETDGETGRIYINQFDSLSVNELKYGLKKAIAGGLQLAIFNSCDGLGLARELSDLQIPEVVLMREPVPDRVAQEFLKNFLKAFSLGKSLYLSVREARERLQGWESEFPCASWLPVIYQNPSAKPPLWQEWLKRDRPKNKPRLRNVLLSSLAVTAGVMGVRFLGMLQGVELQAYDRLMQLRPEEKPDPRLLVVTVNERDFQLPEQKDRKGSLSDLALERLLQKLDKFKPRAIGLDIYRDFPVGENTPALTTQMRQNNSFYAVCKVSDPEFDPDGVQPPPEMPRNRLGFSDLVDDGDSNTIRRQYIHLDPPLTSRCGAKYAFSLKLALHYLDTKGIESNVTSEGNLQIRNVIFQRLQPHSGAYQSLDTSRGYQLMINYRPFRSLEDIAPQVTLEQVLKDRIPPDRVKDLQGRIVLIGPTAPSFGDYWSTPYNMGQQPLKKQIPGVFLQAQMVSQILSAVLDGRSLIWVMPVWGEALWILAWAMLGGLLALRLRSPLYLGITLSAALVILYGICFGILTKGGWLPLVPSALALAATSGIVVISVRSRSIALPEGI
;
A
#
# COMPACT_ATOMS: atom_id res chain seq x y z
N PHE A 1 -11.07 2.72 57.33
CA PHE A 1 -11.69 3.93 57.88
C PHE A 1 -10.75 4.52 58.93
N ALA A 2 -10.54 5.85 58.91
CA ALA A 2 -9.82 6.59 59.94
C ALA A 2 -10.59 7.88 60.18
N GLY A 3 -11.09 8.07 61.40
CA GLY A 3 -12.02 9.15 61.74
C GLY A 3 -12.70 8.87 63.08
N HIS A 4 -13.73 9.64 63.43
CA HIS A 4 -14.46 9.45 64.67
C HIS A 4 -15.53 8.37 64.52
N SER A 5 -15.62 7.49 65.53
CA SER A 5 -16.74 6.58 65.72
C SER A 5 -17.21 6.65 67.16
N GLU A 6 -18.43 6.21 67.39
CA GLU A 6 -19.07 6.17 68.70
C GLU A 6 -20.03 4.97 68.73
N THR A 7 -20.10 4.29 69.87
CA THR A 7 -21.15 3.30 70.12
C THR A 7 -22.28 3.96 70.91
N ASP A 8 -23.47 4.02 70.31
CA ASP A 8 -24.70 4.51 70.93
C ASP A 8 -25.60 3.30 71.24
N GLY A 9 -25.57 2.84 72.49
CA GLY A 9 -26.22 1.60 72.93
C GLY A 9 -25.53 0.34 72.38
N GLU A 10 -26.23 -0.41 71.53
CA GLU A 10 -25.67 -1.57 70.81
C GLU A 10 -25.24 -1.25 69.36
N THR A 11 -25.45 -0.01 68.92
CA THR A 11 -25.29 0.42 67.52
C THR A 11 -24.02 1.24 67.32
N GLY A 12 -23.17 0.85 66.36
CA GLY A 12 -21.97 1.59 66.00
C GLY A 12 -22.25 2.70 64.98
N ARG A 13 -21.76 3.91 65.24
CA ARG A 13 -21.84 5.05 64.31
C ARG A 13 -20.46 5.49 63.85
N ILE A 14 -20.36 5.85 62.58
CA ILE A 14 -19.17 6.38 61.93
C ILE A 14 -19.46 7.80 61.47
N TYR A 15 -18.73 8.77 61.97
CA TYR A 15 -18.92 10.18 61.62
C TYR A 15 -18.24 10.50 60.28
N ILE A 16 -19.00 11.06 59.33
CA ILE A 16 -18.48 11.58 58.07
C ILE A 16 -17.95 13.01 58.28
N ASN A 17 -18.63 13.79 59.12
CA ASN A 17 -18.23 15.13 59.54
C ASN A 17 -18.80 15.41 60.96
N GLN A 18 -18.78 16.67 61.41
CA GLN A 18 -19.24 17.06 62.76
C GLN A 18 -20.75 16.87 63.00
N PHE A 19 -21.55 16.79 61.94
CA PHE A 19 -23.02 16.74 62.00
C PHE A 19 -23.60 15.45 61.40
N ASP A 20 -22.90 14.84 60.45
CA ASP A 20 -23.36 13.65 59.74
C ASP A 20 -22.65 12.39 60.23
N SER A 21 -23.44 11.37 60.56
CA SER A 21 -22.96 10.02 60.90
C SER A 21 -23.70 8.96 60.10
N LEU A 22 -23.04 7.82 59.90
CA LEU A 22 -23.61 6.62 59.30
C LEU A 22 -23.58 5.49 60.32
N SER A 23 -24.69 4.79 60.46
CA SER A 23 -24.76 3.52 61.17
C SER A 23 -24.15 2.39 60.34
N VAL A 24 -23.71 1.30 60.99
CA VAL A 24 -23.25 0.09 60.28
C VAL A 24 -24.37 -0.50 59.41
N ASN A 25 -25.63 -0.38 59.84
CA ASN A 25 -26.79 -0.83 59.06
C ASN A 25 -26.95 -0.09 57.74
N GLU A 26 -26.68 1.22 57.69
CA GLU A 26 -26.67 1.99 56.44
C GLU A 26 -25.50 1.58 55.53
N LEU A 27 -24.36 1.19 56.12
CA LEU A 27 -23.20 0.68 55.39
C LEU A 27 -23.35 -0.77 54.93
N LYS A 28 -24.34 -1.52 55.43
CA LYS A 28 -24.51 -2.96 55.24
C LYS A 28 -24.50 -3.38 53.77
N TYR A 29 -25.26 -2.70 52.92
CA TYR A 29 -25.32 -3.04 51.48
C TYR A 29 -24.02 -2.70 50.74
N GLY A 30 -23.38 -1.58 51.10
CA GLY A 30 -22.09 -1.19 50.54
C GLY A 30 -21.00 -2.20 50.90
N LEU A 31 -20.94 -2.62 52.16
CA LEU A 31 -20.01 -3.63 52.63
C LEU A 31 -20.29 -5.00 52.03
N LYS A 32 -21.56 -5.43 51.93
CA LYS A 32 -21.92 -6.68 51.21
C LYS A 32 -21.45 -6.68 49.76
N LYS A 33 -21.61 -5.55 49.06
CA LYS A 33 -21.11 -5.39 47.68
C LYS A 33 -19.58 -5.42 47.63
N ALA A 34 -18.90 -4.82 48.59
CA ALA A 34 -17.44 -4.87 48.70
C ALA A 34 -16.93 -6.29 48.96
N ILE A 35 -17.60 -7.04 49.85
CA ILE A 35 -17.31 -8.45 50.14
C ILE A 35 -17.51 -9.32 48.90
N ALA A 36 -18.64 -9.15 48.19
CA ALA A 36 -18.86 -9.81 46.89
C ALA A 36 -17.79 -9.44 45.84
N GLY A 37 -17.25 -8.23 45.93
CA GLY A 37 -16.11 -7.75 45.12
C GLY A 37 -14.73 -8.21 45.60
N GLY A 38 -14.65 -9.05 46.64
CA GLY A 38 -13.40 -9.60 47.16
C GLY A 38 -12.74 -8.78 48.28
N LEU A 39 -13.50 -8.07 49.11
CA LEU A 39 -12.97 -7.43 50.32
C LEU A 39 -12.38 -8.49 51.28
N GLN A 40 -11.09 -8.36 51.59
CA GLN A 40 -10.35 -9.32 52.44
C GLN A 40 -9.90 -8.73 53.79
N LEU A 41 -9.75 -7.42 53.90
CA LEU A 41 -9.31 -6.76 55.13
C LEU A 41 -10.03 -5.43 55.28
N ALA A 42 -10.64 -5.20 56.45
CA ALA A 42 -11.16 -3.89 56.84
C ALA A 42 -10.37 -3.38 58.05
N ILE A 43 -9.98 -2.11 58.04
CA ILE A 43 -9.27 -1.46 59.16
C ILE A 43 -10.11 -0.29 59.62
N PHE A 44 -10.60 -0.33 60.86
CA PHE A 44 -11.33 0.74 61.52
C PHE A 44 -10.43 1.37 62.57
N ASN A 45 -9.69 2.38 62.13
CA ASN A 45 -8.74 3.13 62.95
C ASN A 45 -9.45 4.32 63.61
N SER A 46 -10.41 4.03 64.49
CA SER A 46 -11.34 5.01 65.07
C SER A 46 -11.69 4.69 66.52
N CYS A 47 -12.23 5.66 67.26
CA CYS A 47 -12.54 5.53 68.68
C CYS A 47 -13.74 4.58 68.92
N ASP A 48 -13.56 3.58 69.78
CA ASP A 48 -14.55 2.54 70.12
C ASP A 48 -14.97 1.60 68.97
N GLY A 49 -14.13 0.60 68.72
CA GLY A 49 -14.34 -0.41 67.69
C GLY A 49 -15.10 -1.67 68.14
N LEU A 50 -15.39 -1.85 69.43
CA LEU A 50 -16.01 -3.10 69.93
C LEU A 50 -17.51 -3.18 69.64
N GLY A 51 -18.24 -2.06 69.74
CA GLY A 51 -19.63 -1.99 69.27
C GLY A 51 -19.72 -2.24 67.76
N LEU A 52 -18.82 -1.61 67.01
CA LEU A 52 -18.69 -1.81 65.56
C LEU A 52 -18.36 -3.27 65.19
N ALA A 53 -17.52 -3.95 65.97
CA ALA A 53 -17.12 -5.33 65.72
C ALA A 53 -18.31 -6.30 65.73
N ARG A 54 -19.28 -6.11 66.64
CA ARG A 54 -20.46 -6.97 66.73
C ARG A 54 -21.33 -6.83 65.49
N GLU A 55 -21.64 -5.61 65.06
CA GLU A 55 -22.48 -5.40 63.87
C GLU A 55 -21.74 -5.81 62.57
N LEU A 56 -20.42 -5.62 62.51
CA LEU A 56 -19.61 -6.08 61.39
C LEU A 56 -19.45 -7.61 61.33
N SER A 57 -19.66 -8.32 62.45
CA SER A 57 -19.57 -9.78 62.47
C SER A 57 -20.64 -10.45 61.60
N ASP A 58 -21.84 -9.87 61.53
CA ASP A 58 -22.94 -10.33 60.67
C ASP A 58 -22.60 -10.27 59.18
N LEU A 59 -21.60 -9.47 58.80
CA LEU A 59 -21.16 -9.31 57.41
C LEU A 59 -20.10 -10.34 57.01
N GLN A 60 -19.57 -11.12 57.96
CA GLN A 60 -18.55 -12.16 57.69
C GLN A 60 -17.30 -11.64 56.95
N ILE A 61 -16.88 -10.39 57.22
CA ILE A 61 -15.62 -9.86 56.67
C ILE A 61 -14.46 -10.76 57.14
N PRO A 62 -13.55 -11.20 56.24
CA PRO A 62 -12.49 -12.15 56.60
C PRO A 62 -11.64 -11.70 57.79
N GLU A 63 -11.14 -10.46 57.72
CA GLU A 63 -10.27 -9.87 58.74
C GLU A 63 -10.66 -8.43 58.99
N VAL A 64 -10.82 -8.06 60.27
CA VAL A 64 -11.11 -6.71 60.70
C VAL A 64 -10.11 -6.29 61.76
N VAL A 65 -9.43 -5.15 61.57
CA VAL A 65 -8.57 -4.53 62.59
C VAL A 65 -9.32 -3.33 63.17
N LEU A 66 -9.45 -3.28 64.49
CA LEU A 66 -10.20 -2.25 65.21
C LEU A 66 -9.52 -1.87 66.52
N MET A 67 -9.97 -0.78 67.15
CA MET A 67 -9.46 -0.31 68.44
C MET A 67 -10.43 -0.70 69.56
N ARG A 68 -9.92 -1.27 70.66
CA ARG A 68 -10.77 -1.73 71.79
C ARG A 68 -11.51 -0.59 72.48
N GLU A 69 -10.87 0.57 72.56
CA GLU A 69 -11.32 1.75 73.29
C GLU A 69 -11.00 3.00 72.45
N PRO A 70 -11.52 4.18 72.83
CA PRO A 70 -11.13 5.45 72.22
C PRO A 70 -9.60 5.60 72.16
N VAL A 71 -9.08 5.85 70.95
CA VAL A 71 -7.65 5.95 70.69
C VAL A 71 -7.28 7.40 70.36
N PRO A 72 -6.23 7.98 70.97
CA PRO A 72 -5.72 9.28 70.56
C PRO A 72 -5.20 9.23 69.12
N ASP A 73 -5.42 10.29 68.34
CA ASP A 73 -5.05 10.36 66.91
C ASP A 73 -3.60 9.97 66.65
N ARG A 74 -2.67 10.41 67.52
CA ARG A 74 -1.24 10.09 67.39
C ARG A 74 -0.98 8.58 67.49
N VAL A 75 -1.64 7.90 68.41
CA VAL A 75 -1.52 6.45 68.62
C VAL A 75 -2.12 5.69 67.43
N ALA A 76 -3.30 6.13 66.95
CA ALA A 76 -3.97 5.54 65.79
C ALA A 76 -3.12 5.65 64.51
N GLN A 77 -2.52 6.81 64.28
CA GLN A 77 -1.65 7.07 63.12
C GLN A 77 -0.37 6.25 63.18
N GLU A 78 0.30 6.21 64.32
CA GLU A 78 1.53 5.44 64.49
C GLU A 78 1.27 3.93 64.41
N PHE A 79 0.15 3.43 64.94
CA PHE A 79 -0.27 2.05 64.71
C PHE A 79 -0.36 1.74 63.22
N LEU A 80 -1.17 2.50 62.49
CA LEU A 80 -1.48 2.22 61.09
C LEU A 80 -0.21 2.28 60.22
N LYS A 81 0.66 3.27 60.47
CA LYS A 81 1.95 3.42 59.78
C LYS A 81 2.87 2.23 60.02
N ASN A 82 3.00 1.78 61.26
CA ASN A 82 3.86 0.66 61.61
C ASN A 82 3.30 -0.68 61.09
N PHE A 83 1.97 -0.85 61.15
CA PHE A 83 1.26 -2.00 60.59
C PHE A 83 1.47 -2.09 59.07
N LEU A 84 1.20 -1.02 58.33
CA LEU A 84 1.35 -1.01 56.87
C LEU A 84 2.81 -1.25 56.45
N LYS A 85 3.78 -0.71 57.19
CA LYS A 85 5.21 -0.96 56.95
C LYS A 85 5.56 -2.44 57.14
N ALA A 86 5.13 -3.06 58.23
CA ALA A 86 5.39 -4.48 58.49
C ALA A 86 4.69 -5.39 57.47
N PHE A 87 3.43 -5.10 57.17
CA PHE A 87 2.61 -5.90 56.25
C PHE A 87 3.10 -5.82 54.81
N SER A 88 3.48 -4.63 54.34
CA SER A 88 4.04 -4.43 52.99
C SER A 88 5.41 -5.09 52.78
N LEU A 89 6.16 -5.34 53.86
CA LEU A 89 7.42 -6.10 53.83
C LEU A 89 7.21 -7.62 53.79
N GLY A 90 5.95 -8.09 53.68
CA GLY A 90 5.62 -9.49 53.51
C GLY A 90 5.42 -10.28 54.81
N LYS A 91 5.36 -9.61 55.97
CA LYS A 91 4.96 -10.25 57.23
C LYS A 91 3.47 -10.62 57.16
N SER A 92 3.07 -11.65 57.91
CA SER A 92 1.65 -12.02 58.01
C SER A 92 0.84 -10.90 58.68
N LEU A 93 -0.47 -10.88 58.48
CA LEU A 93 -1.36 -9.89 59.09
C LEU A 93 -1.16 -9.84 60.62
N TYR A 94 -1.17 -11.00 61.28
CA TYR A 94 -0.98 -11.12 62.74
C TYR A 94 0.37 -10.60 63.21
N LEU A 95 1.46 -10.96 62.53
CA LEU A 95 2.80 -10.48 62.89
C LEU A 95 2.92 -8.96 62.68
N SER A 96 2.26 -8.44 61.66
CA SER A 96 2.26 -7.00 61.36
C SER A 96 1.52 -6.20 62.43
N VAL A 97 0.38 -6.70 62.90
CA VAL A 97 -0.34 -6.09 64.03
C VAL A 97 0.46 -6.20 65.32
N ARG A 98 1.08 -7.36 65.60
CA ARG A 98 1.92 -7.54 66.80
C ARG A 98 3.09 -6.56 66.83
N GLU A 99 3.84 -6.46 65.75
CA GLU A 99 4.98 -5.52 65.65
C GLU A 99 4.52 -4.06 65.77
N ALA A 100 3.37 -3.71 65.17
CA ALA A 100 2.82 -2.38 65.30
C ALA A 100 2.45 -2.06 66.75
N ARG A 101 1.89 -3.03 67.51
CA ARG A 101 1.61 -2.90 68.94
C ARG A 101 2.88 -2.78 69.78
N GLU A 102 3.89 -3.59 69.50
CA GLU A 102 5.20 -3.52 70.18
C GLU A 102 5.84 -2.12 70.03
N ARG A 103 5.72 -1.50 68.84
CA ARG A 103 6.21 -0.13 68.63
C ARG A 103 5.43 0.95 69.37
N LEU A 104 4.16 0.69 69.72
CA LEU A 104 3.38 1.58 70.57
C LEU A 104 3.77 1.49 72.05
N GLN A 105 4.49 0.47 72.49
CA GLN A 105 4.93 0.36 73.89
C GLN A 105 5.78 1.57 74.32
N GLY A 106 6.59 2.12 73.41
CA GLY A 106 7.38 3.34 73.66
C GLY A 106 6.54 4.60 73.88
N TRP A 107 5.23 4.54 73.62
CA TRP A 107 4.29 5.65 73.80
C TRP A 107 3.49 5.52 75.10
N GLU A 108 3.63 4.42 75.85
CA GLU A 108 2.83 4.18 77.06
C GLU A 108 3.13 5.12 78.23
N SER A 109 4.26 5.84 78.18
CA SER A 109 4.56 6.91 79.13
C SER A 109 3.67 8.14 78.97
N GLU A 110 3.20 8.41 77.74
CA GLU A 110 2.30 9.55 77.42
C GLU A 110 0.85 9.07 77.24
N PHE A 111 0.66 7.86 76.72
CA PHE A 111 -0.64 7.24 76.45
C PHE A 111 -0.72 5.86 77.08
N PRO A 112 -1.13 5.76 78.37
CA PRO A 112 -1.19 4.49 79.08
C PRO A 112 -1.94 3.41 78.28
N CYS A 113 -1.37 2.20 78.23
CA CYS A 113 -1.94 1.04 77.54
C CYS A 113 -2.12 1.19 76.02
N ALA A 114 -1.46 2.14 75.35
CA ALA A 114 -1.55 2.33 73.90
C ALA A 114 -1.31 1.03 73.09
N SER A 115 -0.41 0.15 73.55
CA SER A 115 -0.12 -1.11 72.86
C SER A 115 -1.25 -2.15 72.95
N TRP A 116 -2.24 -1.95 73.84
CA TRP A 116 -3.37 -2.85 74.06
C TRP A 116 -4.62 -2.48 73.25
N LEU A 117 -4.64 -1.30 72.62
CA LEU A 117 -5.79 -0.79 71.89
C LEU A 117 -6.07 -1.55 70.58
N PRO A 118 -5.08 -1.80 69.69
CA PRO A 118 -5.37 -2.46 68.42
C PRO A 118 -5.64 -3.96 68.58
N VAL A 119 -6.78 -4.42 68.06
CA VAL A 119 -7.18 -5.82 68.07
C VAL A 119 -7.63 -6.30 66.69
N ILE A 120 -7.49 -7.60 66.47
CA ILE A 120 -7.98 -8.28 65.28
C ILE A 120 -9.27 -8.99 65.65
N TYR A 121 -10.32 -8.71 64.89
CA TYR A 121 -11.53 -9.48 64.85
C TYR A 121 -11.52 -10.30 63.56
N GLN A 122 -11.46 -11.62 63.70
CA GLN A 122 -11.27 -12.55 62.59
C GLN A 122 -12.50 -13.44 62.39
N ASN A 123 -12.81 -13.75 61.13
CA ASN A 123 -13.68 -14.87 60.81
C ASN A 123 -12.84 -16.15 60.79
N PRO A 124 -13.03 -17.11 61.72
CA PRO A 124 -12.16 -18.31 61.83
C PRO A 124 -12.12 -19.18 60.57
N SER A 125 -13.13 -19.07 59.71
CA SER A 125 -13.24 -19.83 58.46
C SER A 125 -12.45 -19.19 57.31
N ALA A 126 -11.94 -17.97 57.48
CA ALA A 126 -11.22 -17.25 56.45
C ALA A 126 -9.69 -17.34 56.63
N LYS A 127 -8.96 -17.38 55.52
CA LYS A 127 -7.49 -17.28 55.55
C LYS A 127 -7.08 -15.80 55.52
N PRO A 128 -6.19 -15.34 56.41
CA PRO A 128 -5.71 -13.97 56.37
C PRO A 128 -4.99 -13.67 55.06
N PRO A 129 -5.18 -12.48 54.48
CA PRO A 129 -4.54 -12.12 53.23
C PRO A 129 -3.03 -11.93 53.40
N LEU A 130 -2.26 -12.25 52.35
CA LEU A 130 -0.86 -11.86 52.24
C LEU A 130 -0.71 -10.65 51.33
N TRP A 131 0.14 -9.70 51.70
CA TRP A 131 0.41 -8.52 50.87
C TRP A 131 0.83 -8.87 49.42
N GLN A 132 1.57 -9.96 49.26
CA GLN A 132 2.01 -10.44 47.95
C GLN A 132 0.87 -10.95 47.07
N GLU A 133 -0.22 -11.45 47.65
CA GLU A 133 -1.39 -11.92 46.90
C GLU A 133 -2.14 -10.75 46.27
N TRP A 134 -2.19 -9.59 46.95
CA TRP A 134 -2.76 -8.37 46.38
C TRP A 134 -1.94 -7.80 45.23
N LEU A 135 -0.62 -7.99 45.24
CA LEU A 135 0.27 -7.63 44.13
C LEU A 135 0.11 -8.57 42.93
N LYS A 136 -0.25 -9.83 43.16
CA LYS A 136 -0.58 -10.81 42.12
C LYS A 136 -2.02 -10.62 41.65
N ARG A 137 -2.29 -9.49 41.00
CA ARG A 137 -3.56 -9.30 40.29
C ARG A 137 -3.61 -10.30 39.13
N ASP A 138 -4.29 -11.42 39.32
CA ASP A 138 -4.57 -12.39 38.26
C ASP A 138 -5.36 -11.68 37.17
N ARG A 139 -4.65 -11.16 36.16
CA ARG A 139 -5.29 -10.77 34.90
C ARG A 139 -5.78 -12.09 34.30
N PRO A 140 -7.09 -12.24 34.00
CA PRO A 140 -7.58 -13.49 33.43
C PRO A 140 -6.72 -13.87 32.23
N LYS A 141 -6.14 -15.08 32.28
CA LYS A 141 -5.35 -15.65 31.20
C LYS A 141 -6.27 -15.80 29.98
N ASN A 142 -6.35 -14.75 29.16
CA ASN A 142 -6.97 -14.82 27.85
C ASN A 142 -6.20 -15.89 27.06
N LYS A 143 -6.78 -17.09 26.94
CA LYS A 143 -6.33 -18.06 25.92
C LYS A 143 -6.27 -17.32 24.58
N PRO A 144 -5.20 -17.47 23.79
CA PRO A 144 -4.97 -16.62 22.64
C PRO A 144 -6.16 -16.74 21.70
N ARG A 145 -6.83 -15.60 21.46
CA ARG A 145 -7.91 -15.41 20.47
C ARG A 145 -7.40 -15.54 19.02
N LEU A 146 -6.24 -16.21 18.84
CA LEU A 146 -5.50 -16.34 17.61
C LEU A 146 -6.24 -17.21 16.59
N ARG A 147 -7.02 -18.20 17.06
CA ARG A 147 -7.89 -18.99 16.17
C ARG A 147 -8.90 -18.10 15.44
N ASN A 148 -9.50 -17.13 16.15
CA ASN A 148 -10.46 -16.21 15.52
C ASN A 148 -9.77 -15.30 14.51
N VAL A 149 -8.56 -14.82 14.82
CA VAL A 149 -7.75 -14.03 13.86
C VAL A 149 -7.39 -14.85 12.64
N LEU A 150 -6.95 -16.10 12.81
CA LEU A 150 -6.60 -16.96 11.69
C LEU A 150 -7.82 -17.22 10.79
N LEU A 151 -8.95 -17.61 11.38
CA LEU A 151 -10.18 -17.86 10.64
C LEU A 151 -10.70 -16.60 9.94
N SER A 152 -10.71 -15.45 10.63
CA SER A 152 -11.12 -14.18 10.01
C SER A 152 -10.18 -13.77 8.89
N SER A 153 -8.87 -13.95 9.06
CA SER A 153 -7.88 -13.59 8.04
C SER A 153 -8.04 -14.45 6.80
N LEU A 154 -8.19 -15.77 6.96
CA LEU A 154 -8.44 -16.69 5.85
C LEU A 154 -9.74 -16.36 5.11
N ALA A 155 -10.82 -16.11 5.86
CA ALA A 155 -12.12 -15.76 5.29
C ALA A 155 -12.08 -14.42 4.53
N VAL A 156 -11.43 -13.39 5.10
CA VAL A 156 -11.26 -12.08 4.46
C VAL A 156 -10.38 -12.20 3.22
N THR A 157 -9.25 -12.90 3.29
CA THR A 157 -8.38 -13.13 2.14
C THR A 157 -9.14 -13.84 1.02
N ALA A 158 -9.88 -14.91 1.33
CA ALA A 158 -10.70 -15.61 0.33
C ALA A 158 -11.76 -14.69 -0.29
N GLY A 159 -12.44 -13.88 0.54
CA GLY A 159 -13.43 -12.90 0.08
C GLY A 159 -12.81 -11.81 -0.81
N VAL A 160 -11.69 -11.22 -0.41
CA VAL A 160 -10.96 -10.21 -1.17
C VAL A 160 -10.45 -10.80 -2.49
N MET A 161 -9.88 -12.01 -2.47
CA MET A 161 -9.46 -12.70 -3.68
C MET A 161 -10.63 -13.01 -4.61
N GLY A 162 -11.79 -13.41 -4.08
CA GLY A 162 -13.01 -13.63 -4.86
C GLY A 162 -13.52 -12.37 -5.54
N VAL A 163 -13.65 -11.26 -4.78
CA VAL A 163 -14.04 -9.94 -5.33
C VAL A 163 -13.03 -9.47 -6.38
N ARG A 164 -11.73 -9.69 -6.12
CA ARG A 164 -10.67 -9.39 -7.06
C ARG A 164 -10.81 -10.22 -8.33
N PHE A 165 -11.02 -11.53 -8.24
CA PHE A 165 -11.20 -12.44 -9.39
C PHE A 165 -12.38 -12.05 -10.28
N LEU A 166 -13.44 -11.48 -9.70
CA LEU A 166 -14.60 -10.93 -10.43
C LEU A 166 -14.31 -9.59 -11.15
N GLY A 167 -13.09 -9.07 -11.07
CA GLY A 167 -12.70 -7.80 -11.72
C GLY A 167 -13.14 -6.54 -10.98
N MET A 168 -13.83 -6.67 -9.84
CA MET A 168 -14.43 -5.51 -9.14
C MET A 168 -13.39 -4.55 -8.55
N LEU A 169 -12.17 -5.03 -8.27
CA LEU A 169 -11.06 -4.20 -7.77
C LEU A 169 -10.14 -3.66 -8.88
N GLN A 170 -10.28 -4.14 -10.12
CA GLN A 170 -9.32 -3.87 -11.20
C GLN A 170 -9.11 -2.37 -11.42
N GLY A 171 -10.18 -1.57 -11.55
CA GLY A 171 -10.07 -0.14 -11.79
C GLY A 171 -9.33 0.62 -10.69
N VAL A 172 -9.60 0.29 -9.42
CA VAL A 172 -8.94 0.95 -8.27
C VAL A 172 -7.49 0.50 -8.14
N GLU A 173 -7.19 -0.77 -8.42
CA GLU A 173 -5.81 -1.28 -8.43
C GLU A 173 -4.97 -0.64 -9.55
N LEU A 174 -5.54 -0.43 -10.74
CA LEU A 174 -4.87 0.26 -11.85
C LEU A 174 -4.62 1.75 -11.54
N GLN A 175 -5.59 2.44 -10.92
CA GLN A 175 -5.38 3.82 -10.46
C GLN A 175 -4.28 3.90 -9.38
N ALA A 176 -4.23 2.92 -8.47
CA ALA A 176 -3.17 2.83 -7.48
C ALA A 176 -1.80 2.57 -8.13
N TYR A 177 -1.75 1.71 -9.15
CA TYR A 177 -0.55 1.48 -9.96
C TYR A 177 -0.08 2.77 -10.63
N ASP A 178 -0.97 3.53 -11.26
CA ASP A 178 -0.62 4.79 -11.92
C ASP A 178 -0.04 5.80 -10.93
N ARG A 179 -0.64 5.89 -9.73
CA ARG A 179 -0.15 6.79 -8.69
C ARG A 179 1.25 6.40 -8.23
N LEU A 180 1.53 5.11 -8.08
CA LEU A 180 2.86 4.64 -7.72
C LEU A 180 3.87 4.88 -8.85
N MET A 181 3.47 4.75 -10.12
CA MET A 181 4.31 5.07 -11.27
C MET A 181 4.70 6.56 -11.28
N GLN A 182 3.75 7.47 -11.07
CA GLN A 182 3.99 8.92 -11.02
C GLN A 182 4.98 9.37 -9.93
N LEU A 183 5.12 8.59 -8.86
CA LEU A 183 5.98 8.93 -7.73
C LEU A 183 7.42 8.46 -7.89
N ARG A 184 7.71 7.71 -8.96
CA ARG A 184 9.05 7.18 -9.18
C ARG A 184 10.08 8.31 -9.35
N PRO A 185 11.32 8.09 -8.89
CA PRO A 185 12.41 9.05 -9.10
C PRO A 185 12.62 9.36 -10.57
N GLU A 186 13.02 10.60 -10.86
CA GLU A 186 13.34 11.03 -12.22
C GLU A 186 14.47 10.17 -12.83
N GLU A 187 14.40 10.02 -14.15
CA GLU A 187 15.36 9.24 -14.91
C GLU A 187 15.81 10.00 -16.14
N LYS A 188 17.08 9.84 -16.52
CA LYS A 188 17.63 10.51 -17.71
C LYS A 188 16.94 10.02 -18.99
N PRO A 189 16.76 10.87 -20.02
CA PRO A 189 16.26 10.45 -21.33
C PRO A 189 17.10 9.33 -21.93
N ASP A 190 16.51 8.51 -22.80
CA ASP A 190 17.27 7.46 -23.48
C ASP A 190 18.22 8.07 -24.53
N PRO A 191 19.55 7.97 -24.35
CA PRO A 191 20.51 8.57 -25.26
C PRO A 191 20.66 7.79 -26.58
N ARG A 192 19.85 6.75 -26.83
CA ARG A 192 19.84 5.99 -28.09
C ARG A 192 18.74 6.45 -29.04
N LEU A 193 17.84 7.32 -28.57
CA LEU A 193 16.67 7.78 -29.30
C LEU A 193 16.77 9.26 -29.65
N LEU A 194 16.12 9.64 -30.75
CA LEU A 194 15.81 11.01 -31.11
C LEU A 194 14.48 11.03 -31.87
N VAL A 195 13.64 12.02 -31.60
CA VAL A 195 12.35 12.20 -32.26
C VAL A 195 12.38 13.42 -33.18
N VAL A 196 12.06 13.22 -34.45
CA VAL A 196 11.76 14.29 -35.40
C VAL A 196 10.26 14.54 -35.36
N THR A 197 9.87 15.69 -34.83
CA THR A 197 8.45 16.05 -34.65
C THR A 197 7.92 16.82 -35.86
N VAL A 198 6.70 16.48 -36.29
CA VAL A 198 5.96 17.25 -37.29
C VAL A 198 4.79 17.98 -36.62
N ASN A 199 4.92 19.28 -36.45
CA ASN A 199 3.92 20.15 -35.79
C ASN A 199 3.12 20.99 -36.80
N GLU A 200 2.11 21.76 -36.35
CA GLU A 200 1.27 22.57 -37.25
C GLU A 200 2.05 23.61 -38.08
N ARG A 201 3.12 24.18 -37.52
CA ARG A 201 3.93 25.19 -38.22
C ARG A 201 4.66 24.57 -39.40
N ASP A 202 5.02 23.30 -39.28
CA ASP A 202 5.68 22.56 -40.35
C ASP A 202 4.77 22.39 -41.59
N PHE A 203 3.44 22.47 -41.46
CA PHE A 203 2.53 22.37 -42.61
C PHE A 203 2.60 23.55 -43.58
N GLN A 204 3.18 24.66 -43.15
CA GLN A 204 3.39 25.85 -43.98
C GLN A 204 4.72 25.82 -44.74
N LEU A 205 5.55 24.78 -44.54
CA LEU A 205 6.82 24.66 -45.24
C LEU A 205 6.59 24.48 -46.75
N PRO A 206 7.43 25.06 -47.62
CA PRO A 206 7.33 24.90 -49.07
C PRO A 206 7.31 23.43 -49.50
N GLU A 207 8.08 22.58 -48.82
CA GLU A 207 8.12 21.14 -49.04
C GLU A 207 6.78 20.45 -48.77
N GLN A 208 5.96 21.00 -47.88
CA GLN A 208 4.72 20.41 -47.36
C GLN A 208 3.46 20.84 -48.14
N LYS A 209 3.63 21.58 -49.26
CA LYS A 209 2.52 22.11 -50.07
C LYS A 209 1.54 21.02 -50.52
N ASP A 210 2.07 19.88 -50.97
CA ASP A 210 1.29 18.76 -51.51
C ASP A 210 1.17 17.59 -50.50
N ARG A 211 1.16 17.89 -49.19
CA ARG A 211 1.07 16.87 -48.14
C ARG A 211 -0.21 16.04 -48.24
N LYS A 212 -0.09 14.75 -47.93
CA LYS A 212 -1.19 13.82 -47.71
C LYS A 212 -1.08 13.34 -46.27
N GLY A 213 -1.94 13.84 -45.39
CA GLY A 213 -1.78 13.68 -43.94
C GLY A 213 -0.71 14.64 -43.38
N SER A 214 0.15 14.14 -42.49
CA SER A 214 1.11 14.97 -41.74
C SER A 214 2.41 15.27 -42.49
N LEU A 215 2.77 14.47 -43.51
CA LEU A 215 4.02 14.60 -44.23
C LEU A 215 3.83 14.34 -45.73
N SER A 216 4.36 15.25 -46.55
CA SER A 216 4.43 15.14 -48.00
C SER A 216 5.62 14.28 -48.45
N ASP A 217 5.54 13.80 -49.68
CA ASP A 217 6.60 13.00 -50.30
C ASP A 217 7.90 13.79 -50.43
N LEU A 218 7.80 15.05 -50.86
CA LEU A 218 8.96 15.94 -51.00
C LEU A 218 9.64 16.23 -49.66
N ALA A 219 8.85 16.47 -48.60
CA ALA A 219 9.40 16.67 -47.26
C ALA A 219 10.06 15.40 -46.72
N LEU A 220 9.44 14.22 -46.90
CA LEU A 220 10.00 12.95 -46.46
C LEU A 220 11.30 12.61 -47.20
N GLU A 221 11.34 12.80 -48.52
CA GLU A 221 12.53 12.58 -49.34
C GLU A 221 13.71 13.43 -48.83
N ARG A 222 13.49 14.75 -48.68
CA ARG A 222 14.51 15.68 -48.19
C ARG A 222 14.92 15.38 -46.75
N LEU A 223 13.97 15.00 -45.90
CA LEU A 223 14.23 14.61 -44.52
C LEU A 223 15.16 13.40 -44.49
N LEU A 224 14.84 12.33 -45.21
CA LEU A 224 15.66 11.11 -45.27
C LEU A 224 17.06 11.40 -45.83
N GLN A 225 17.17 12.16 -46.93
CA GLN A 225 18.46 12.57 -47.48
C GLN A 225 19.35 13.33 -46.47
N LYS A 226 18.74 14.15 -45.59
CA LYS A 226 19.47 14.88 -44.55
C LYS A 226 19.83 13.98 -43.38
N LEU A 227 18.91 13.13 -42.93
CA LEU A 227 19.13 12.20 -41.83
C LEU A 227 20.20 11.15 -42.19
N ASP A 228 20.21 10.64 -43.42
CA ASP A 228 21.17 9.64 -43.88
C ASP A 228 22.63 10.11 -43.75
N LYS A 229 22.90 11.42 -43.84
CA LYS A 229 24.24 12.01 -43.63
C LYS A 229 24.77 11.75 -42.22
N PHE A 230 23.88 11.62 -41.24
CA PHE A 230 24.25 11.35 -39.84
C PHE A 230 24.40 9.86 -39.55
N LYS A 231 24.11 8.98 -40.52
CA LYS A 231 24.19 7.51 -40.35
C LYS A 231 23.44 7.03 -39.10
N PRO A 232 22.12 7.29 -39.00
CA PRO A 232 21.31 6.74 -37.92
C PRO A 232 21.32 5.21 -37.99
N ARG A 233 21.13 4.57 -36.84
CA ARG A 233 21.11 3.10 -36.73
C ARG A 233 19.79 2.51 -37.17
N ALA A 234 18.71 3.26 -37.01
CA ALA A 234 17.39 2.96 -37.54
C ALA A 234 16.63 4.28 -37.72
N ILE A 235 15.74 4.34 -38.70
CA ILE A 235 14.80 5.43 -38.93
C ILE A 235 13.40 4.80 -38.95
N GLY A 236 12.55 5.18 -38.01
CA GLY A 236 11.18 4.75 -37.94
C GLY A 236 10.23 5.87 -38.34
N LEU A 237 9.39 5.63 -39.34
CA LEU A 237 8.29 6.52 -39.72
C LEU A 237 6.99 6.07 -39.03
N ASP A 238 6.61 6.78 -37.97
CA ASP A 238 5.34 6.63 -37.26
C ASP A 238 4.29 7.58 -37.85
N ILE A 239 4.08 7.44 -39.17
CA ILE A 239 3.09 8.17 -39.94
C ILE A 239 2.46 7.17 -40.90
N TYR A 240 1.14 7.03 -40.82
CA TYR A 240 0.40 6.21 -41.77
C TYR A 240 0.51 6.76 -43.19
N ARG A 241 0.80 5.86 -44.12
CA ARG A 241 0.95 6.16 -45.53
C ARG A 241 0.47 4.96 -46.34
N ASP A 242 -0.83 4.96 -46.61
CA ASP A 242 -1.58 3.93 -47.33
C ASP A 242 -1.67 4.21 -48.85
N PHE A 243 -0.76 5.04 -49.37
CA PHE A 243 -0.75 5.49 -50.75
C PHE A 243 0.66 5.39 -51.36
N PRO A 244 0.77 5.18 -52.69
CA PRO A 244 2.04 5.12 -53.37
C PRO A 244 2.73 6.49 -53.41
N VAL A 245 4.06 6.46 -53.51
CA VAL A 245 4.89 7.65 -53.76
C VAL A 245 4.50 8.30 -55.10
N GLY A 246 4.32 9.62 -55.08
CA GLY A 246 3.98 10.41 -56.26
C GLY A 246 5.08 10.40 -57.32
N GLU A 247 4.67 10.53 -58.57
CA GLU A 247 5.58 10.48 -59.74
C GLU A 247 6.69 11.56 -59.69
N ASN A 248 6.45 12.67 -58.97
CA ASN A 248 7.37 13.79 -58.84
C ASN A 248 8.56 13.53 -57.88
N THR A 249 8.55 12.44 -57.11
CA THR A 249 9.59 12.10 -56.11
C THR A 249 10.08 10.66 -56.25
N PRO A 250 10.69 10.29 -57.40
CA PRO A 250 11.14 8.91 -57.64
C PRO A 250 12.31 8.48 -56.74
N ALA A 251 13.06 9.43 -56.18
CA ALA A 251 14.17 9.11 -55.27
C ALA A 251 13.63 8.57 -53.92
N LEU A 252 12.50 9.09 -53.44
CA LEU A 252 11.82 8.55 -52.26
C LEU A 252 11.42 7.08 -52.45
N THR A 253 10.86 6.71 -53.61
CA THR A 253 10.53 5.30 -53.92
C THR A 253 11.75 4.40 -53.77
N THR A 254 12.89 4.86 -54.28
CA THR A 254 14.16 4.13 -54.18
C THR A 254 14.64 4.02 -52.74
N GLN A 255 14.60 5.12 -51.98
CA GLN A 255 14.96 5.14 -50.56
C GLN A 255 14.08 4.19 -49.74
N MET A 256 12.77 4.22 -49.92
CA MET A 256 11.84 3.35 -49.18
C MET A 256 12.09 1.88 -49.49
N ARG A 257 12.41 1.52 -50.74
CA ARG A 257 12.71 0.14 -51.15
C ARG A 257 14.08 -0.37 -50.72
N GLN A 258 15.11 0.49 -50.69
CA GLN A 258 16.51 0.06 -50.55
C GLN A 258 17.17 0.44 -49.22
N ASN A 259 16.68 1.45 -48.49
CA ASN A 259 17.28 1.86 -47.22
C ASN A 259 16.95 0.85 -46.11
N ASN A 260 17.89 -0.06 -45.82
CA ASN A 260 17.71 -1.10 -44.81
C ASN A 260 17.52 -0.56 -43.37
N SER A 261 17.84 0.70 -43.12
CA SER A 261 17.64 1.32 -41.81
C SER A 261 16.25 1.96 -41.68
N PHE A 262 15.46 2.04 -42.75
CA PHE A 262 14.16 2.71 -42.75
C PHE A 262 13.01 1.73 -42.54
N TYR A 263 12.15 2.02 -41.57
CA TYR A 263 11.00 1.21 -41.16
C TYR A 263 9.74 2.08 -41.17
N ALA A 264 8.60 1.47 -41.51
CA ALA A 264 7.31 2.17 -41.56
C ALA A 264 6.23 1.40 -40.83
N VAL A 265 5.16 2.11 -40.48
CA VAL A 265 4.02 1.58 -39.76
C VAL A 265 2.87 1.16 -40.69
N CYS A 266 2.07 0.23 -40.20
CA CYS A 266 0.68 0.01 -40.63
C CYS A 266 -0.19 -0.25 -39.38
N LYS A 267 -1.51 -0.33 -39.55
CA LYS A 267 -2.43 -0.61 -38.44
C LYS A 267 -3.22 -1.87 -38.72
N VAL A 268 -3.18 -2.82 -37.80
CA VAL A 268 -3.97 -4.05 -37.89
C VAL A 268 -5.46 -3.71 -37.73
N SER A 269 -6.33 -4.49 -38.36
CA SER A 269 -7.77 -4.28 -38.26
C SER A 269 -8.26 -4.69 -36.87
N ASP A 270 -9.06 -3.85 -36.25
CA ASP A 270 -9.84 -4.16 -35.05
C ASP A 270 -11.32 -4.29 -35.46
N PRO A 271 -11.93 -5.50 -35.37
CA PRO A 271 -13.31 -5.70 -35.80
C PRO A 271 -14.36 -4.80 -35.12
N GLU A 272 -14.05 -4.28 -33.93
CA GLU A 272 -14.95 -3.49 -33.10
C GLU A 272 -14.83 -1.99 -33.40
N PHE A 273 -13.60 -1.49 -33.61
CA PHE A 273 -13.33 -0.06 -33.73
C PHE A 273 -12.80 0.38 -35.11
N ASP A 274 -12.07 -0.48 -35.81
CA ASP A 274 -11.40 -0.17 -37.09
C ASP A 274 -11.28 -1.43 -37.96
N PRO A 275 -12.40 -1.88 -38.59
CA PRO A 275 -12.47 -3.20 -39.20
C PRO A 275 -11.58 -3.37 -40.44
N ASP A 276 -11.13 -2.25 -41.03
CA ASP A 276 -10.24 -2.26 -42.19
C ASP A 276 -8.76 -2.15 -41.80
N GLY A 277 -8.46 -1.46 -40.69
CA GLY A 277 -7.10 -1.05 -40.34
C GLY A 277 -6.51 -0.09 -41.38
N VAL A 278 -5.18 0.05 -41.38
CA VAL A 278 -4.47 0.97 -42.29
C VAL A 278 -3.43 0.21 -43.09
N GLN A 279 -3.45 0.40 -44.42
CA GLN A 279 -2.51 -0.27 -45.33
C GLN A 279 -1.08 0.28 -45.14
N PRO A 280 -0.04 -0.57 -45.21
CA PRO A 280 1.33 -0.10 -45.24
C PRO A 280 1.66 0.65 -46.55
N PRO A 281 2.77 1.41 -46.57
CA PRO A 281 3.26 2.01 -47.80
C PRO A 281 3.59 0.93 -48.85
N PRO A 282 3.08 1.04 -50.10
CA PRO A 282 3.27 0.01 -51.13
C PRO A 282 4.73 -0.30 -51.45
N GLU A 283 5.63 0.67 -51.26
CA GLU A 283 7.05 0.55 -51.56
C GLU A 283 7.84 -0.22 -50.49
N MET A 284 7.26 -0.45 -49.32
CA MET A 284 7.99 -0.99 -48.16
C MET A 284 8.02 -2.53 -48.16
N PRO A 285 9.21 -3.15 -48.05
CA PRO A 285 9.34 -4.59 -47.86
C PRO A 285 8.72 -5.06 -46.53
N ARG A 286 8.11 -6.26 -46.53
CA ARG A 286 7.40 -6.82 -45.37
C ARG A 286 8.25 -6.96 -44.10
N ASN A 287 9.56 -7.19 -44.21
CA ASN A 287 10.44 -7.33 -43.05
C ASN A 287 10.72 -6.00 -42.33
N ARG A 288 10.53 -4.86 -43.02
CA ARG A 288 10.71 -3.48 -42.51
C ARG A 288 9.38 -2.79 -42.17
N LEU A 289 8.29 -3.56 -42.11
CA LEU A 289 6.99 -3.13 -41.62
C LEU A 289 6.77 -3.64 -40.19
N GLY A 290 6.22 -2.77 -39.35
CA GLY A 290 5.71 -3.12 -38.03
C GLY A 290 4.36 -2.45 -37.82
N PHE A 291 3.52 -3.05 -36.98
CA PHE A 291 2.23 -2.43 -36.67
C PHE A 291 2.38 -1.40 -35.53
N SER A 292 1.58 -0.34 -35.53
CA SER A 292 1.59 0.72 -34.50
C SER A 292 0.42 0.64 -33.53
N ASP A 293 -0.38 -0.43 -33.60
CA ASP A 293 -1.52 -0.69 -32.72
C ASP A 293 -1.18 -0.56 -31.24
N LEU A 294 -2.13 0.02 -30.51
CA LEU A 294 -2.06 0.25 -29.08
C LEU A 294 -3.22 -0.48 -28.40
N VAL A 295 -3.06 -0.74 -27.10
CA VAL A 295 -4.09 -1.38 -26.28
C VAL A 295 -4.34 -0.53 -25.04
N ASP A 296 -5.57 -0.03 -24.93
CA ASP A 296 -6.06 0.64 -23.73
C ASP A 296 -6.78 -0.34 -22.79
N ASP A 297 -7.05 0.13 -21.56
CA ASP A 297 -7.74 -0.64 -20.53
C ASP A 297 -9.27 -0.34 -20.47
N GLY A 298 -9.84 0.30 -21.49
CA GLY A 298 -11.27 0.64 -21.65
C GLY A 298 -11.80 1.76 -20.75
N ASP A 299 -11.18 1.99 -19.59
CA ASP A 299 -11.67 2.88 -18.54
C ASP A 299 -11.36 4.37 -18.75
N SER A 300 -10.23 4.68 -19.41
CA SER A 300 -9.65 6.03 -19.42
C SER A 300 -8.80 6.36 -20.65
N ASN A 301 -8.82 5.47 -21.66
CA ASN A 301 -7.88 5.49 -22.80
C ASN A 301 -6.40 5.54 -22.36
N THR A 302 -6.10 4.98 -21.18
CA THR A 302 -4.75 4.98 -20.61
C THR A 302 -4.00 3.76 -21.11
N ILE A 303 -2.86 3.99 -21.77
CA ILE A 303 -2.00 2.93 -22.26
C ILE A 303 -1.08 2.48 -21.12
N ARG A 304 -1.28 1.27 -20.63
CA ARG A 304 -0.39 0.63 -19.62
C ARG A 304 0.35 -0.58 -20.16
N ARG A 305 -0.09 -1.08 -21.32
CA ARG A 305 0.38 -2.29 -21.98
C ARG A 305 0.81 -1.96 -23.40
N GLN A 306 1.76 -2.74 -23.92
CA GLN A 306 2.21 -2.68 -25.31
C GLN A 306 2.10 -4.05 -25.94
N TYR A 307 1.86 -4.08 -27.25
CA TYR A 307 1.99 -5.28 -28.05
C TYR A 307 3.44 -5.52 -28.47
N ILE A 308 3.82 -6.79 -28.53
CA ILE A 308 5.10 -7.28 -29.08
C ILE A 308 4.84 -8.02 -30.39
N HIS A 309 3.80 -8.85 -30.38
CA HIS A 309 3.38 -9.66 -31.53
C HIS A 309 1.85 -9.72 -31.59
N LEU A 310 1.32 -9.65 -32.80
CA LEU A 310 -0.08 -9.86 -33.14
C LEU A 310 -0.16 -10.89 -34.27
N ASP A 311 -1.25 -11.64 -34.31
CA ASP A 311 -1.61 -12.42 -35.49
C ASP A 311 -2.76 -11.68 -36.20
N PRO A 312 -2.47 -10.89 -37.26
CA PRO A 312 -3.48 -10.11 -37.93
C PRO A 312 -4.60 -10.98 -38.49
N PRO A 313 -5.88 -10.57 -38.38
CA PRO A 313 -6.97 -11.20 -39.07
C PRO A 313 -6.70 -11.30 -40.58
N LEU A 314 -7.18 -12.36 -41.24
CA LEU A 314 -7.00 -12.53 -42.69
C LEU A 314 -7.62 -11.40 -43.52
N THR A 315 -8.60 -10.70 -42.97
CA THR A 315 -9.25 -9.53 -43.57
C THR A 315 -8.45 -8.25 -43.40
N SER A 316 -7.42 -8.24 -42.55
CA SER A 316 -6.64 -7.03 -42.26
C SER A 316 -5.79 -6.62 -43.45
N ARG A 317 -5.80 -5.31 -43.76
CA ARG A 317 -4.93 -4.73 -44.79
C ARG A 317 -3.47 -4.61 -44.33
N CYS A 318 -3.20 -4.74 -43.04
CA CYS A 318 -1.86 -4.74 -42.45
C CYS A 318 -1.47 -6.17 -42.07
N GLY A 319 -0.55 -6.77 -42.82
CA GLY A 319 -0.02 -8.11 -42.55
C GLY A 319 1.18 -8.14 -41.59
N ALA A 320 1.49 -7.03 -40.91
CA ALA A 320 2.61 -6.98 -39.98
C ALA A 320 2.28 -7.75 -38.70
N LYS A 321 3.15 -8.69 -38.31
CA LYS A 321 2.96 -9.52 -37.12
C LYS A 321 3.67 -9.01 -35.88
N TYR A 322 4.62 -8.10 -36.03
CA TYR A 322 5.43 -7.58 -34.93
C TYR A 322 5.23 -6.08 -34.78
N ALA A 323 5.26 -5.62 -33.53
CA ALA A 323 5.13 -4.21 -33.23
C ALA A 323 6.26 -3.40 -33.85
N PHE A 324 5.95 -2.17 -34.27
CA PHE A 324 6.90 -1.23 -34.82
C PHE A 324 8.05 -0.92 -33.84
N SER A 325 7.73 -0.70 -32.57
CA SER A 325 8.71 -0.52 -31.50
C SER A 325 9.68 -1.71 -31.38
N LEU A 326 9.17 -2.94 -31.48
CA LEU A 326 9.99 -4.15 -31.46
C LEU A 326 10.91 -4.23 -32.68
N LYS A 327 10.39 -3.95 -33.89
CA LYS A 327 11.18 -3.99 -35.13
C LYS A 327 12.39 -3.06 -35.07
N LEU A 328 12.20 -1.82 -34.60
CA LEU A 328 13.28 -0.86 -34.42
C LEU A 328 14.29 -1.30 -33.37
N ALA A 329 13.82 -1.81 -32.23
CA ALA A 329 14.69 -2.28 -31.16
C ALA A 329 15.52 -3.49 -31.60
N LEU A 330 14.90 -4.48 -32.26
CA LEU A 330 15.58 -5.66 -32.78
C LEU A 330 16.63 -5.30 -33.83
N HIS A 331 16.31 -4.40 -34.77
CA HIS A 331 17.30 -3.94 -35.74
C HIS A 331 18.50 -3.28 -35.05
N TYR A 332 18.26 -2.37 -34.09
CA TYR A 332 19.33 -1.74 -33.34
C TYR A 332 20.21 -2.75 -32.58
N LEU A 333 19.61 -3.77 -31.97
CA LEU A 333 20.32 -4.81 -31.22
C LEU A 333 21.08 -5.77 -32.14
N ASP A 334 20.49 -6.18 -33.26
CA ASP A 334 21.12 -7.02 -34.28
C ASP A 334 22.41 -6.38 -34.80
N THR A 335 22.36 -5.07 -35.02
CA THR A 335 23.55 -4.34 -35.44
C THR A 335 24.69 -4.30 -34.40
N LYS A 336 24.42 -4.69 -33.15
CA LYS A 336 25.41 -4.88 -32.07
C LYS A 336 25.77 -6.37 -31.88
N GLY A 337 25.31 -7.25 -32.78
CA GLY A 337 25.50 -8.70 -32.69
C GLY A 337 24.62 -9.37 -31.62
N ILE A 338 23.49 -8.76 -31.25
CA ILE A 338 22.57 -9.30 -30.25
C ILE A 338 21.33 -9.84 -30.95
N GLU A 339 21.21 -11.16 -30.98
CA GLU A 339 20.09 -11.86 -31.60
C GLU A 339 18.93 -12.09 -30.61
N SER A 340 17.74 -12.24 -31.18
CA SER A 340 16.51 -12.60 -30.46
C SER A 340 16.10 -14.04 -30.77
N ASN A 341 15.61 -14.75 -29.75
CA ASN A 341 15.06 -16.09 -29.84
C ASN A 341 13.66 -16.14 -29.23
N VAL A 342 12.96 -17.25 -29.46
CA VAL A 342 11.68 -17.55 -28.82
C VAL A 342 11.89 -18.75 -27.91
N THR A 343 11.48 -18.63 -26.64
CA THR A 343 11.53 -19.71 -25.66
C THR A 343 10.55 -20.82 -26.00
N SER A 344 10.70 -21.99 -25.37
CA SER A 344 9.74 -23.10 -25.49
C SER A 344 8.31 -22.73 -25.08
N GLU A 345 8.16 -21.73 -24.21
CA GLU A 345 6.87 -21.20 -23.75
C GLU A 345 6.28 -20.14 -24.71
N GLY A 346 6.97 -19.84 -25.82
CA GLY A 346 6.54 -18.83 -26.79
C GLY A 346 6.84 -17.38 -26.40
N ASN A 347 7.60 -17.15 -25.32
CA ASN A 347 8.04 -15.81 -24.93
C ASN A 347 9.26 -15.37 -25.75
N LEU A 348 9.31 -14.07 -26.10
CA LEU A 348 10.47 -13.41 -26.68
C LEU A 348 11.62 -13.39 -25.68
N GLN A 349 12.77 -13.89 -26.10
CA GLN A 349 14.01 -13.83 -25.36
C GLN A 349 15.04 -13.06 -26.18
N ILE A 350 15.67 -12.07 -25.56
CA ILE A 350 16.80 -11.36 -26.18
C ILE A 350 17.96 -11.47 -25.20
N ARG A 351 19.05 -12.11 -25.65
CA ARG A 351 20.17 -12.48 -24.77
C ARG A 351 19.68 -13.29 -23.55
N ASN A 352 19.80 -12.74 -22.34
CA ASN A 352 19.39 -13.33 -21.07
C ASN A 352 18.07 -12.74 -20.52
N VAL A 353 17.41 -11.84 -21.25
CA VAL A 353 16.19 -11.19 -20.82
C VAL A 353 14.99 -11.87 -21.48
N ILE A 354 14.06 -12.36 -20.66
CA ILE A 354 12.79 -12.95 -21.11
C ILE A 354 11.69 -11.91 -20.92
N PHE A 355 11.00 -11.59 -21.99
CA PHE A 355 9.89 -10.66 -21.99
C PHE A 355 8.61 -11.43 -21.64
N GLN A 356 8.32 -11.68 -20.36
CA GLN A 356 7.19 -12.53 -19.97
C GLN A 356 5.84 -11.98 -20.44
N ARG A 357 5.11 -12.74 -21.27
CA ARG A 357 3.79 -12.33 -21.76
C ARG A 357 2.79 -12.18 -20.62
N LEU A 358 1.93 -11.17 -20.72
CA LEU A 358 0.82 -10.99 -19.80
C LEU A 358 -0.19 -12.14 -19.92
N GLN A 359 -0.58 -12.67 -18.77
CA GLN A 359 -1.58 -13.73 -18.64
C GLN A 359 -2.82 -13.21 -17.88
N PRO A 360 -3.98 -13.89 -17.98
CA PRO A 360 -5.10 -13.61 -17.08
C PRO A 360 -4.64 -13.68 -15.62
N HIS A 361 -5.22 -12.83 -14.76
CA HIS A 361 -4.85 -12.68 -13.35
C HIS A 361 -3.42 -12.15 -13.09
N SER A 362 -2.79 -11.50 -14.07
CA SER A 362 -1.52 -10.81 -13.87
C SER A 362 -1.72 -9.45 -13.19
N GLY A 363 -1.34 -9.36 -11.91
CA GLY A 363 -1.54 -8.13 -11.13
C GLY A 363 -3.03 -7.79 -11.03
N ALA A 364 -3.41 -6.54 -11.34
CA ALA A 364 -4.82 -6.13 -11.30
C ALA A 364 -5.69 -6.75 -12.40
N TYR A 365 -5.11 -7.17 -13.53
CA TYR A 365 -5.86 -7.62 -14.70
C TYR A 365 -6.47 -9.00 -14.48
N GLN A 366 -7.79 -9.12 -14.54
CA GLN A 366 -8.49 -10.39 -14.28
C GLN A 366 -8.93 -11.09 -15.56
N SER A 367 -9.47 -10.34 -16.53
CA SER A 367 -10.03 -10.87 -17.77
C SER A 367 -9.23 -10.39 -18.99
N LEU A 368 -7.93 -10.70 -19.02
CA LEU A 368 -7.04 -10.34 -20.13
C LEU A 368 -7.30 -11.26 -21.33
N ASP A 369 -7.72 -10.68 -22.46
CA ASP A 369 -7.87 -11.42 -23.72
C ASP A 369 -6.50 -11.71 -24.34
N THR A 370 -5.98 -12.89 -24.07
CA THR A 370 -4.68 -13.36 -24.59
C THR A 370 -4.73 -13.75 -26.07
N SER A 371 -5.93 -13.86 -26.66
CA SER A 371 -6.10 -14.13 -28.09
C SER A 371 -5.81 -12.91 -28.95
N ARG A 372 -5.94 -11.70 -28.37
CA ARG A 372 -5.56 -10.42 -28.99
C ARG A 372 -4.05 -10.19 -29.10
N GLY A 373 -3.23 -11.21 -28.83
CA GLY A 373 -1.80 -11.20 -29.09
C GLY A 373 -0.91 -11.07 -27.86
N TYR A 374 0.39 -10.94 -28.12
CA TYR A 374 1.44 -10.94 -27.11
C TYR A 374 1.61 -9.53 -26.54
N GLN A 375 1.14 -9.36 -25.31
CA GLN A 375 1.19 -8.09 -24.58
C GLN A 375 2.18 -8.12 -23.42
N LEU A 376 2.74 -6.95 -23.11
CA LEU A 376 3.61 -6.69 -21.96
C LEU A 376 3.18 -5.42 -21.24
N MET A 377 3.47 -5.31 -19.95
CA MET A 377 3.38 -4.04 -19.25
C MET A 377 4.44 -3.05 -19.75
N ILE A 378 4.05 -1.78 -19.83
CA ILE A 378 4.98 -0.69 -20.11
C ILE A 378 5.61 -0.21 -18.80
N ASN A 379 6.91 -0.38 -18.68
CA ASN A 379 7.75 0.24 -17.66
C ASN A 379 8.20 1.64 -18.11
N TYR A 380 7.26 2.58 -18.11
CA TYR A 380 7.51 3.98 -18.51
C TYR A 380 8.74 4.56 -17.82
N ARG A 381 9.60 5.21 -18.61
CA ARG A 381 10.59 6.15 -18.09
C ARG A 381 9.83 7.36 -17.53
N PRO A 382 10.02 7.74 -16.26
CA PRO A 382 9.32 8.89 -15.67
C PRO A 382 9.57 10.16 -16.47
N PHE A 383 8.52 10.92 -16.75
CA PHE A 383 8.61 12.14 -17.55
C PHE A 383 7.65 13.23 -17.03
N ARG A 384 8.07 14.48 -17.14
CA ARG A 384 7.25 15.68 -16.93
C ARG A 384 7.13 16.51 -18.21
N SER A 385 8.08 16.39 -19.12
CA SER A 385 8.00 16.89 -20.50
C SER A 385 8.41 15.83 -21.52
N LEU A 386 8.21 16.10 -22.80
CA LEU A 386 8.57 15.18 -23.88
C LEU A 386 10.10 14.99 -24.01
N GLU A 387 10.87 16.01 -23.63
CA GLU A 387 12.34 15.96 -23.61
C GLU A 387 12.90 14.97 -22.59
N ASP A 388 12.14 14.66 -21.52
CA ASP A 388 12.51 13.64 -20.54
C ASP A 388 12.44 12.21 -21.13
N ILE A 389 11.64 12.04 -22.19
CA ILE A 389 11.50 10.76 -22.90
C ILE A 389 12.65 10.58 -23.87
N ALA A 390 12.78 11.51 -24.83
CA ALA A 390 13.80 11.50 -25.86
C ALA A 390 14.10 12.94 -26.34
N PRO A 391 15.35 13.22 -26.75
CA PRO A 391 15.70 14.40 -27.54
C PRO A 391 14.75 14.60 -28.72
N GLN A 392 14.34 15.85 -28.98
CA GLN A 392 13.49 16.17 -30.13
C GLN A 392 14.05 17.30 -30.99
N VAL A 393 13.77 17.23 -32.29
CA VAL A 393 14.05 18.27 -33.30
C VAL A 393 12.82 18.39 -34.22
N THR A 394 12.52 19.59 -34.72
CA THR A 394 11.38 19.76 -35.62
C THR A 394 11.72 19.42 -37.07
N LEU A 395 10.69 19.08 -37.87
CA LEU A 395 10.86 18.90 -39.31
C LEU A 395 11.51 20.12 -39.96
N GLU A 396 11.03 21.33 -39.65
CA GLU A 396 11.62 22.58 -40.13
C GLU A 396 13.12 22.69 -39.80
N GLN A 397 13.52 22.37 -38.56
CA GLN A 397 14.93 22.46 -38.14
C GLN A 397 15.82 21.54 -38.96
N VAL A 398 15.36 20.31 -39.23
CA VAL A 398 16.12 19.38 -40.06
C VAL A 398 16.16 19.86 -41.51
N LEU A 399 15.02 20.22 -42.09
CA LEU A 399 14.95 20.67 -43.49
C LEU A 399 15.77 21.95 -43.76
N LYS A 400 15.83 22.88 -42.81
CA LYS A 400 16.60 24.13 -42.94
C LYS A 400 18.05 24.04 -42.46
N ASP A 401 18.56 22.86 -42.12
CA ASP A 401 19.91 22.65 -41.54
C ASP A 401 20.16 23.49 -40.26
N ARG A 402 19.12 23.70 -39.45
CA ARG A 402 19.15 24.46 -38.19
C ARG A 402 19.03 23.55 -36.97
N ILE A 403 19.65 22.37 -37.04
CA ILE A 403 19.67 21.42 -35.93
C ILE A 403 20.59 22.00 -34.82
N PRO A 404 20.11 22.12 -33.58
CA PRO A 404 20.93 22.60 -32.47
C PRO A 404 22.22 21.76 -32.33
N PRO A 405 23.40 22.36 -32.11
CA PRO A 405 24.69 21.64 -32.10
C PRO A 405 24.78 20.49 -31.08
N ASP A 406 24.09 20.62 -29.95
CA ASP A 406 23.93 19.58 -28.93
C ASP A 406 23.15 18.37 -29.49
N ARG A 407 22.14 18.61 -30.33
CA ARG A 407 21.31 17.57 -30.98
C ARG A 407 21.95 16.96 -32.23
N VAL A 408 22.90 17.63 -32.86
CA VAL A 408 23.65 17.06 -34.00
C VAL A 408 24.42 15.81 -33.59
N LYS A 409 25.04 15.83 -32.41
CA LYS A 409 25.69 14.64 -31.81
C LYS A 409 24.69 13.53 -31.49
N ASP A 410 23.43 13.91 -31.25
CA ASP A 410 22.35 12.97 -30.97
C ASP A 410 21.84 12.26 -32.23
N LEU A 411 22.19 12.67 -33.45
CA LEU A 411 21.71 12.00 -34.67
C LEU A 411 22.58 10.82 -35.09
N GLN A 412 23.85 10.78 -34.68
CA GLN A 412 24.79 9.78 -35.12
C GLN A 412 24.62 8.44 -34.38
N GLY A 413 24.34 7.37 -35.11
CA GLY A 413 24.24 6.01 -34.55
C GLY A 413 23.04 5.76 -33.62
N ARG A 414 22.02 6.63 -33.67
CA ARG A 414 20.78 6.53 -32.88
C ARG A 414 19.60 6.00 -33.70
N ILE A 415 18.54 5.61 -33.01
CA ILE A 415 17.23 5.38 -33.61
C ILE A 415 16.52 6.73 -33.73
N VAL A 416 16.14 7.10 -34.95
CA VAL A 416 15.40 8.32 -35.23
C VAL A 416 13.94 7.96 -35.49
N LEU A 417 13.02 8.45 -34.66
CA LEU A 417 11.59 8.29 -34.83
C LEU A 417 11.01 9.56 -35.47
N ILE A 418 10.18 9.43 -36.49
CA ILE A 418 9.55 10.54 -37.20
C ILE A 418 8.04 10.40 -37.01
N GLY A 419 7.39 11.41 -36.44
CA GLY A 419 5.95 11.34 -36.20
C GLY A 419 5.29 12.69 -35.93
N PRO A 420 3.95 12.76 -36.02
CA PRO A 420 3.21 13.98 -35.83
C PRO A 420 3.11 14.34 -34.35
N THR A 421 3.25 15.62 -34.05
CA THR A 421 2.94 16.21 -32.73
C THR A 421 1.98 17.39 -32.88
N ALA A 422 1.30 17.47 -34.01
CA ALA A 422 0.28 18.46 -34.27
C ALA A 422 -1.05 18.00 -33.65
N PRO A 423 -1.63 18.71 -32.65
CA PRO A 423 -3.00 18.49 -32.18
C PRO A 423 -4.04 18.15 -33.25
N SER A 424 -3.93 18.72 -34.46
CA SER A 424 -4.89 18.45 -35.54
C SER A 424 -4.97 16.99 -36.02
N PHE A 425 -3.97 16.16 -35.71
CA PHE A 425 -3.92 14.75 -36.13
C PHE A 425 -4.53 13.77 -35.13
N GLY A 426 -4.79 14.20 -33.90
CA GLY A 426 -5.50 13.39 -32.90
C GLY A 426 -4.75 12.15 -32.38
N ASP A 427 -3.47 11.94 -32.74
CA ASP A 427 -2.66 10.82 -32.25
C ASP A 427 -2.07 11.10 -30.86
N TYR A 428 -2.96 11.20 -29.87
CA TYR A 428 -2.64 11.53 -28.48
C TYR A 428 -3.24 10.53 -27.52
N TRP A 429 -2.39 10.01 -26.62
CA TRP A 429 -2.75 8.92 -25.74
C TRP A 429 -2.51 9.26 -24.29
N SER A 430 -3.44 8.83 -23.42
CA SER A 430 -3.27 8.97 -21.97
C SER A 430 -2.26 7.93 -21.48
N THR A 431 -1.45 8.30 -20.50
CA THR A 431 -0.51 7.39 -19.86
C THR A 431 -0.66 7.50 -18.33
N PRO A 432 -0.04 6.62 -17.54
CA PRO A 432 0.02 6.80 -16.10
C PRO A 432 0.58 8.16 -15.65
N TYR A 433 1.32 8.87 -16.51
CA TYR A 433 1.86 10.21 -16.23
C TYR A 433 0.99 11.31 -16.84
N ASN A 434 0.88 12.42 -16.13
CA ASN A 434 0.21 13.64 -16.61
C ASN A 434 1.27 14.70 -16.92
N MET A 435 1.28 15.30 -18.12
CA MET A 435 2.15 16.46 -18.43
C MET A 435 1.54 17.80 -17.94
N GLY A 436 1.07 17.85 -16.68
CA GLY A 436 0.52 19.09 -16.07
C GLY A 436 -1.01 19.17 -16.01
N GLN A 437 -1.54 20.33 -15.59
CA GLN A 437 -2.93 20.47 -15.12
C GLN A 437 -4.00 20.76 -16.20
N GLN A 438 -3.64 20.98 -17.47
CA GLN A 438 -4.63 21.23 -18.53
C GLN A 438 -5.04 19.91 -19.24
N PRO A 439 -6.30 19.75 -19.70
CA PRO A 439 -6.79 18.51 -20.31
C PRO A 439 -6.01 18.07 -21.56
N LEU A 440 -5.59 19.01 -22.43
CA LEU A 440 -4.71 18.74 -23.59
C LEU A 440 -3.27 18.38 -23.19
N LYS A 441 -2.89 18.60 -21.93
CA LYS A 441 -1.57 18.32 -21.38
C LYS A 441 -1.51 16.99 -20.61
N LYS A 442 -2.57 16.16 -20.65
CA LYS A 442 -2.55 14.82 -20.01
C LYS A 442 -2.13 13.69 -20.95
N GLN A 443 -1.97 13.99 -22.23
CA GLN A 443 -1.68 12.99 -23.26
C GLN A 443 -0.32 13.25 -23.90
N ILE A 444 0.33 12.20 -24.38
CA ILE A 444 1.55 12.28 -25.18
C ILE A 444 1.25 11.92 -26.64
N PRO A 445 1.98 12.49 -27.62
CA PRO A 445 1.89 12.06 -29.00
C PRO A 445 2.31 10.59 -29.16
N GLY A 446 1.66 9.86 -30.09
CA GLY A 446 1.93 8.43 -30.32
C GLY A 446 3.40 8.10 -30.59
N VAL A 447 4.11 8.96 -31.32
CA VAL A 447 5.55 8.79 -31.59
C VAL A 447 6.42 8.75 -30.32
N PHE A 448 6.04 9.50 -29.28
CA PHE A 448 6.75 9.45 -27.99
C PHE A 448 6.39 8.20 -27.18
N LEU A 449 5.19 7.67 -27.37
CA LEU A 449 4.81 6.38 -26.81
C LEU A 449 5.60 5.24 -27.47
N GLN A 450 5.74 5.25 -28.80
CA GLN A 450 6.64 4.33 -29.52
C GLN A 450 8.08 4.47 -29.02
N ALA A 451 8.56 5.70 -28.76
CA ALA A 451 9.88 5.93 -28.18
C ALA A 451 10.03 5.29 -26.78
N GLN A 452 9.03 5.40 -25.90
CA GLN A 452 9.02 4.73 -24.59
C GLN A 452 9.10 3.21 -24.74
N MET A 453 8.33 2.63 -25.67
CA MET A 453 8.33 1.19 -25.95
C MET A 453 9.69 0.69 -26.46
N VAL A 454 10.30 1.40 -27.42
CA VAL A 454 11.65 1.10 -27.92
C VAL A 454 12.68 1.22 -26.78
N SER A 455 12.64 2.31 -26.01
CA SER A 455 13.52 2.55 -24.87
C SER A 455 13.42 1.42 -23.84
N GLN A 456 12.22 0.90 -23.55
CA GLN A 456 12.04 -0.21 -22.63
C GLN A 456 12.78 -1.46 -23.10
N ILE A 457 12.62 -1.86 -24.36
CA ILE A 457 13.25 -3.07 -24.91
C ILE A 457 14.78 -2.92 -24.88
N LEU A 458 15.30 -1.78 -25.37
CA LEU A 458 16.74 -1.53 -25.37
C LEU A 458 17.33 -1.47 -23.95
N SER A 459 16.66 -0.76 -23.04
CA SER A 459 17.14 -0.61 -21.66
C SER A 459 17.12 -1.92 -20.88
N ALA A 460 16.14 -2.79 -21.14
CA ALA A 460 16.09 -4.09 -20.51
C ALA A 460 17.28 -4.97 -20.94
N VAL A 461 17.59 -4.98 -22.24
CA VAL A 461 18.64 -5.84 -22.82
C VAL A 461 20.06 -5.30 -22.59
N LEU A 462 20.25 -3.98 -22.72
CA LEU A 462 21.58 -3.36 -22.69
C LEU A 462 21.97 -2.86 -21.29
N ASP A 463 20.99 -2.35 -20.53
CA ASP A 463 21.25 -1.65 -19.26
C ASP A 463 20.75 -2.45 -18.04
N GLY A 464 20.09 -3.59 -18.26
CA GLY A 464 19.50 -4.40 -17.19
C GLY A 464 18.32 -3.73 -16.49
N ARG A 465 17.63 -2.78 -17.15
CA ARG A 465 16.41 -2.17 -16.61
C ARG A 465 15.33 -3.24 -16.44
N SER A 466 14.85 -3.44 -15.21
CA SER A 466 13.80 -4.45 -14.94
C SER A 466 12.56 -4.18 -15.79
N LEU A 467 11.95 -5.25 -16.31
CA LEU A 467 10.57 -5.20 -16.78
C LEU A 467 9.61 -5.13 -15.59
N ILE A 468 8.36 -4.72 -15.82
CA ILE A 468 7.34 -4.86 -14.78
C ILE A 468 7.00 -6.34 -14.65
N TRP A 469 7.15 -6.87 -13.44
CA TRP A 469 6.83 -8.24 -13.10
C TRP A 469 5.78 -8.26 -11.99
N VAL A 470 4.99 -9.33 -11.98
CA VAL A 470 3.94 -9.59 -10.99
C VAL A 470 4.24 -10.91 -10.29
N MET A 471 3.74 -11.06 -9.06
CA MET A 471 3.82 -12.35 -8.38
C MET A 471 2.79 -13.32 -8.98
N PRO A 472 3.05 -14.64 -8.92
CA PRO A 472 2.02 -15.62 -9.20
C PRO A 472 0.86 -15.45 -8.21
N VAL A 473 -0.35 -15.86 -8.62
CA VAL A 473 -1.60 -15.68 -7.86
C VAL A 473 -1.50 -16.20 -6.42
N TRP A 474 -0.83 -17.34 -6.20
CA TRP A 474 -0.63 -17.88 -4.85
C TRP A 474 0.25 -16.98 -3.97
N GLY A 475 1.25 -16.32 -4.56
CA GLY A 475 2.13 -15.38 -3.88
C GLY A 475 1.38 -14.11 -3.49
N GLU A 476 0.51 -13.61 -4.36
CA GLU A 476 -0.40 -12.50 -4.04
C GLU A 476 -1.37 -12.85 -2.92
N ALA A 477 -1.93 -14.07 -2.91
CA ALA A 477 -2.80 -14.54 -1.84
C ALA A 477 -2.08 -14.59 -0.49
N LEU A 478 -0.84 -15.10 -0.45
CA LEU A 478 -0.02 -15.10 0.77
C LEU A 478 0.32 -13.69 1.25
N TRP A 479 0.61 -12.78 0.33
CA TRP A 479 0.86 -11.37 0.64
C TRP A 479 -0.37 -10.71 1.28
N ILE A 480 -1.56 -10.89 0.68
CA ILE A 480 -2.82 -10.36 1.21
C ILE A 480 -3.14 -10.99 2.58
N LEU A 481 -2.90 -12.31 2.74
CA LEU A 481 -3.08 -13.02 4.00
C LEU A 481 -2.16 -12.48 5.11
N ALA A 482 -0.90 -12.16 4.81
CA ALA A 482 0.02 -11.59 5.78
C ALA A 482 -0.49 -10.24 6.34
N TRP A 483 -1.02 -9.37 5.47
CA TRP A 483 -1.60 -8.10 5.88
C TRP A 483 -2.94 -8.26 6.62
N ALA A 484 -3.76 -9.24 6.24
CA ALA A 484 -4.97 -9.63 6.98
C ALA A 484 -4.64 -10.07 8.41
N MET A 485 -3.67 -10.98 8.56
CA MET A 485 -3.18 -11.48 9.84
C MET A 485 -2.62 -10.35 10.71
N LEU A 486 -1.84 -9.44 10.12
CA LEU A 486 -1.33 -8.26 10.84
C LEU A 486 -2.47 -7.39 11.38
N GLY A 487 -3.48 -7.08 10.54
CA GLY A 487 -4.66 -6.32 10.97
C GLY A 487 -5.40 -6.96 12.14
N GLY A 488 -5.64 -8.27 12.07
CA GLY A 488 -6.27 -9.02 13.16
C GLY A 488 -5.43 -9.08 14.45
N LEU A 489 -4.11 -9.24 14.34
CA LEU A 489 -3.20 -9.22 15.48
C LEU A 489 -3.14 -7.86 16.18
N LEU A 490 -3.11 -6.77 15.42
CA LEU A 490 -3.15 -5.41 15.95
C LEU A 490 -4.45 -5.16 16.71
N ALA A 491 -5.59 -5.55 16.13
CA ALA A 491 -6.91 -5.46 16.78
C ALA A 491 -7.01 -6.28 18.08
N LEU A 492 -6.36 -7.45 18.16
CA LEU A 492 -6.31 -8.22 19.40
C LEU A 492 -5.45 -7.57 20.48
N ARG A 493 -4.30 -7.00 20.09
CA ARG A 493 -3.30 -6.47 21.03
C ARG A 493 -3.68 -5.09 21.55
N LEU A 494 -4.30 -4.26 20.72
CA LEU A 494 -4.63 -2.86 21.03
C LEU A 494 -6.12 -2.72 21.31
N ARG A 495 -6.48 -2.58 22.59
CA ARG A 495 -7.88 -2.44 23.01
C ARG A 495 -8.43 -1.02 22.89
N SER A 496 -7.55 -0.02 22.85
CA SER A 496 -7.93 1.38 22.68
C SER A 496 -8.12 1.69 21.19
N PRO A 497 -9.28 2.23 20.78
CA PRO A 497 -9.58 2.52 19.38
C PRO A 497 -8.63 3.56 18.79
N LEU A 498 -8.15 4.52 19.59
CA LEU A 498 -7.21 5.54 19.15
C LEU A 498 -5.86 4.93 18.75
N TYR A 499 -5.27 4.12 19.63
CA TYR A 499 -3.99 3.45 19.33
C TYR A 499 -4.13 2.46 18.18
N LEU A 500 -5.26 1.74 18.10
CA LEU A 500 -5.54 0.87 16.97
C LEU A 500 -5.58 1.67 15.66
N GLY A 501 -6.30 2.79 15.60
CA GLY A 501 -6.35 3.67 14.44
C GLY A 501 -4.97 4.14 14.00
N ILE A 502 -4.17 4.67 14.92
CA ILE A 502 -2.79 5.15 14.64
C ILE A 502 -1.92 4.02 14.06
N THR A 503 -1.96 2.83 14.67
CA THR A 503 -1.13 1.70 14.20
C THR A 503 -1.60 1.13 12.87
N LEU A 504 -2.90 1.11 12.58
CA LEU A 504 -3.41 0.70 11.26
C LEU A 504 -3.01 1.71 10.18
N SER A 505 -3.10 3.01 10.48
CA SER A 505 -2.60 4.05 9.57
C SER A 505 -1.10 3.90 9.31
N ALA A 506 -0.30 3.66 10.35
CA ALA A 506 1.13 3.40 10.19
C ALA A 506 1.38 2.14 9.35
N ALA A 507 0.62 1.07 9.57
CA ALA A 507 0.73 -0.17 8.78
C ALA A 507 0.38 0.05 7.30
N LEU A 508 -0.63 0.87 6.99
CA LEU A 508 -0.98 1.25 5.61
C LEU A 508 0.13 2.08 4.95
N VAL A 509 0.75 3.01 5.68
CA VAL A 509 1.91 3.78 5.16
C VAL A 509 3.10 2.86 4.88
N ILE A 510 3.36 1.88 5.75
CA ILE A 510 4.40 0.88 5.55
C ILE A 510 4.10 0.01 4.32
N LEU A 511 2.86 -0.51 4.20
CA LEU A 511 2.41 -1.27 3.02
C LEU A 511 2.63 -0.46 1.74
N TYR A 512 2.21 0.81 1.74
CA TYR A 512 2.40 1.72 0.62
C TYR A 512 3.88 1.89 0.26
N GLY A 513 4.72 2.14 1.26
CA GLY A 513 6.17 2.28 1.08
C GLY A 513 6.84 1.02 0.54
N ILE A 514 6.42 -0.16 0.98
CA ILE A 514 6.95 -1.45 0.47
C ILE A 514 6.52 -1.65 -0.98
N CYS A 515 5.24 -1.47 -1.31
CA CYS A 515 4.75 -1.58 -2.68
C CYS A 515 5.46 -0.58 -3.62
N PHE A 516 5.64 0.67 -3.18
CA PHE A 516 6.38 1.67 -3.94
C PHE A 516 7.85 1.28 -4.14
N GLY A 517 8.54 0.90 -3.06
CA GLY A 517 9.95 0.51 -3.11
C GLY A 517 10.19 -0.67 -4.06
N ILE A 518 9.33 -1.68 -4.01
CA ILE A 518 9.42 -2.85 -4.90
C ILE A 518 9.08 -2.48 -6.35
N LEU A 519 8.14 -1.55 -6.58
CA LEU A 519 7.83 -1.04 -7.93
C LEU A 519 9.02 -0.31 -8.56
N THR A 520 9.85 0.40 -7.79
CA THR A 520 11.09 1.00 -8.33
C THR A 520 12.07 -0.04 -8.88
N LYS A 521 11.92 -1.31 -8.49
CA LYS A 521 12.65 -2.47 -9.00
C LYS A 521 11.83 -3.31 -10.00
N GLY A 522 10.72 -2.78 -10.49
CA GLY A 522 9.84 -3.42 -11.46
C GLY A 522 8.76 -4.33 -10.86
N GLY A 523 8.72 -4.55 -9.55
CA GLY A 523 7.72 -5.45 -8.96
C GLY A 523 6.40 -4.75 -8.65
N TRP A 524 5.30 -5.25 -9.21
CA TRP A 524 3.95 -4.74 -8.93
C TRP A 524 3.23 -5.65 -7.92
N LEU A 525 3.06 -5.15 -6.69
CA LEU A 525 2.39 -5.85 -5.59
C LEU A 525 0.95 -5.36 -5.37
N PRO A 526 0.03 -6.22 -4.88
CA PRO A 526 -1.38 -5.88 -4.70
C PRO A 526 -1.60 -4.98 -3.47
N LEU A 527 -1.42 -3.68 -3.66
CA LEU A 527 -1.57 -2.65 -2.61
C LEU A 527 -3.02 -2.58 -2.08
N VAL A 528 -4.00 -2.38 -2.98
CA VAL A 528 -5.40 -2.16 -2.59
C VAL A 528 -6.02 -3.39 -1.92
N PRO A 529 -5.88 -4.62 -2.45
CA PRO A 529 -6.42 -5.82 -1.80
C PRO A 529 -5.83 -6.03 -0.40
N SER A 530 -4.53 -5.75 -0.22
CA SER A 530 -3.85 -5.90 1.08
C SER A 530 -4.33 -4.87 2.10
N ALA A 531 -4.55 -3.62 1.68
CA ALA A 531 -5.09 -2.57 2.52
C ALA A 531 -6.53 -2.90 2.99
N LEU A 532 -7.37 -3.38 2.07
CA LEU A 532 -8.73 -3.83 2.37
C LEU A 532 -8.72 -5.00 3.36
N ALA A 533 -7.86 -6.00 3.12
CA ALA A 533 -7.76 -7.17 3.99
C ALA A 533 -7.29 -6.82 5.41
N LEU A 534 -6.33 -5.91 5.55
CA LEU A 534 -5.88 -5.39 6.84
C LEU A 534 -7.00 -4.69 7.61
N ALA A 535 -7.73 -3.78 6.95
CA ALA A 535 -8.81 -3.02 7.57
C ALA A 535 -10.01 -3.91 7.93
N ALA A 536 -10.46 -4.76 7.01
CA ALA A 536 -11.60 -5.64 7.20
C ALA A 536 -11.36 -6.66 8.32
N THR A 537 -10.19 -7.29 8.36
CA THR A 537 -9.86 -8.27 9.41
C THR A 537 -9.80 -7.61 10.78
N SER A 538 -9.20 -6.42 10.87
CA SER A 538 -9.18 -5.63 12.11
C SER A 538 -10.59 -5.33 12.62
N GLY A 539 -11.50 -4.87 11.75
CA GLY A 539 -12.90 -4.60 12.09
C GLY A 539 -13.66 -5.82 12.61
N ILE A 540 -13.56 -6.96 11.91
CA ILE A 540 -14.20 -8.22 12.31
C ILE A 540 -13.72 -8.67 13.70
N VAL A 541 -12.40 -8.59 13.95
CA VAL A 541 -11.82 -8.99 15.22
C VAL A 541 -12.30 -8.07 16.36
N VAL A 542 -12.34 -6.75 16.16
CA VAL A 542 -12.87 -5.80 17.15
C VAL A 542 -14.32 -6.12 17.52
N ILE A 543 -15.18 -6.37 16.51
CA ILE A 543 -16.59 -6.71 16.74
C ILE A 543 -16.70 -8.02 17.53
N SER A 544 -15.95 -9.05 17.14
CA SER A 544 -15.97 -10.36 17.83
C SER A 544 -15.55 -10.29 19.30
N VAL A 545 -14.67 -9.33 19.64
CA VAL A 545 -14.20 -9.08 21.00
C VAL A 545 -15.25 -8.30 21.80
N ARG A 546 -15.90 -7.29 21.20
CA ARG A 546 -16.90 -6.46 21.86
C ARG A 546 -18.21 -7.20 22.11
N SER A 547 -18.73 -7.96 21.15
CA SER A 547 -20.00 -8.69 21.29
C SER A 547 -19.97 -9.71 22.43
N ARG A 548 -18.84 -10.37 22.67
CA ARG A 548 -18.66 -11.30 23.79
C ARG A 548 -18.40 -10.62 25.14
N SER A 549 -18.05 -9.34 25.15
CA SER A 549 -17.92 -8.56 26.39
C SER A 549 -19.28 -8.10 26.93
N ILE A 550 -20.31 -8.06 26.06
CA ILE A 550 -21.69 -7.68 26.41
C ILE A 550 -22.52 -8.91 26.85
N ALA A 551 -22.13 -10.12 26.44
CA ALA A 551 -22.85 -11.37 26.72
C ALA A 551 -22.58 -12.00 28.11
N LEU A 552 -22.15 -11.20 29.10
CA LEU A 552 -22.07 -11.61 30.52
C LEU A 552 -22.67 -10.46 31.33
N PRO A 553 -23.95 -10.56 31.74
CA PRO A 553 -24.27 -11.18 33.02
C PRO A 553 -25.56 -12.02 32.97
N GLU A 554 -25.44 -13.34 32.86
CA GLU A 554 -26.49 -14.23 33.34
C GLU A 554 -25.85 -15.21 34.32
N GLY A 555 -26.33 -15.15 35.56
CA GLY A 555 -25.87 -15.98 36.67
C GLY A 555 -25.12 -15.16 37.73
N ILE A 556 -25.88 -14.49 38.60
CA ILE A 556 -26.05 -14.83 40.03
C ILE A 556 -27.48 -14.43 40.40
#